data_AF-A0A554FKD7-F1
#
_entry.id   AF-A0A554FKD7-F1
#
_cell.length_a   1.000
_cell.length_b   1.000
_cell.length_c   1.000
_cell.angle_alpha   90.00
_cell.angle_beta   90.00
_cell.angle_gamma   90.00
#
_symmetry.space_group_name_H-M   'P 1'
#
loop_
_entity.id
_entity.type
_entity.pdbx_description
1 polymer ?
#
loop_
_entity_poly.entity_id
_entity_poly.type
_entity_poly.pdbx_seq_one_letter_code
_entity_poly.pdbx_strand_id
1 'polypeptide(L)'
;CFAFFGGTTQILVPDNLRSGVTKAHRYEPDINPSYRDLAEHYGVAVLPARSRKPKDKAKVEVGVQVVERWILAVLRNRQFFSLGEL
;
A
#
# COMPACT_ATOMS: atom_id res chain seq x y z
N CYS A 1 9.21 -3.28 6.70
CA CYS A 1 8.62 -2.00 7.16
C CYS A 1 8.91 -1.73 8.63
N PHE A 2 8.43 -2.53 9.58
CA PHE A 2 8.62 -2.26 11.02
C PHE A 2 10.09 -2.10 11.44
N ALA A 3 10.98 -2.97 10.93
CA ALA A 3 12.42 -2.86 11.17
C ALA A 3 13.04 -1.54 10.66
N PHE A 4 12.54 -1.00 9.55
CA PHE A 4 13.03 0.27 8.99
C PHE A 4 12.63 1.45 9.88
N PHE A 5 11.43 1.42 10.45
CA PHE A 5 10.95 2.47 11.35
C PHE A 5 11.34 2.25 12.82
N GLY A 6 12.03 1.15 13.14
CA GLY A 6 12.44 0.82 14.51
C GLY A 6 11.29 0.51 15.47
N GLY A 7 10.09 0.20 14.96
CA GLY A 7 8.90 0.00 15.79
C GLY A 7 7.68 -0.53 15.02
N THR A 8 6.62 -0.87 15.78
CA THR A 8 5.33 -1.32 15.23
C THR A 8 4.28 -0.21 15.28
N THR A 9 3.35 -0.22 14.34
CA THR A 9 2.19 0.68 14.35
C THR A 9 1.01 -0.01 15.02
N GLN A 10 0.09 0.75 15.61
CA GLN A 10 -1.14 0.16 16.18
C GLN A 10 -2.15 -0.25 15.10
N ILE A 11 -2.14 0.45 13.96
CA ILE A 11 -3.06 0.22 12.84
C ILE A 11 -2.25 0.18 11.54
N LEU A 12 -2.58 -0.79 10.68
CA LEU A 12 -2.09 -0.90 9.31
C LEU A 12 -3.29 -0.84 8.35
N VAL A 13 -3.25 0.07 7.37
CA VAL A 13 -4.32 0.23 6.38
C VAL A 13 -3.79 -0.16 4.99
N PRO A 14 -3.79 -1.46 4.64
CA PRO A 14 -3.34 -1.90 3.33
C PRO A 14 -4.42 -1.65 2.28
N ASP A 15 -4.01 -1.57 1.02
CA ASP A 15 -4.96 -1.55 -0.09
C ASP A 15 -5.65 -2.90 -0.25
N ASN A 16 -6.85 -2.92 -0.83
CA ASN A 16 -7.66 -4.13 -1.00
C ASN A 16 -7.20 -4.98 -2.20
N LEU A 17 -5.89 -5.19 -2.33
CA LEU A 17 -5.29 -6.01 -3.38
C LEU A 17 -5.69 -7.48 -3.16
N ARG A 18 -5.94 -8.24 -4.24
CA ARG A 18 -6.22 -9.69 -4.15
C ARG A 18 -5.13 -10.48 -3.43
N SER A 19 -3.90 -9.96 -3.38
CA SER A 19 -2.79 -10.51 -2.62
C SER A 19 -2.92 -10.33 -1.10
N GLY A 20 -3.63 -9.30 -0.63
CA GLY A 20 -3.90 -9.03 0.79
C GLY A 20 -5.30 -9.43 1.26
N VAL A 21 -6.28 -9.46 0.35
CA VAL A 21 -7.68 -9.77 0.64
C VAL A 21 -8.22 -10.79 -0.37
N THR A 22 -8.52 -11.99 0.12
CA THR A 22 -8.96 -13.13 -0.71
C THR A 22 -10.41 -12.94 -1.20
N LYS A 23 -11.27 -12.33 -0.37
CA LYS A 23 -12.62 -11.88 -0.73
C LYS A 23 -12.94 -10.53 -0.09
N ALA A 24 -13.23 -9.53 -0.91
CA ALA A 24 -13.65 -8.21 -0.46
C ALA A 24 -15.11 -8.26 0.03
N HIS A 25 -15.36 -8.66 1.28
CA HIS A 25 -16.68 -8.54 1.91
C HIS A 25 -16.82 -7.21 2.66
N ARG A 26 -18.01 -6.63 2.62
CA ARG A 26 -18.32 -5.30 3.20
C ARG A 26 -18.34 -5.30 4.74
N TYR A 27 -18.42 -6.48 5.35
CA TYR A 27 -18.53 -6.68 6.80
C TYR A 27 -17.42 -7.56 7.37
N GLU A 28 -16.99 -8.60 6.65
CA GLU A 28 -15.88 -9.49 7.03
C GLU A 28 -14.99 -9.77 5.81
N PRO A 29 -13.99 -8.94 5.51
CA PRO A 29 -13.00 -9.31 4.52
C PRO A 29 -12.20 -10.50 5.03
N ASP A 30 -12.15 -11.59 4.25
CA ASP A 30 -11.20 -12.68 4.50
C ASP A 30 -9.79 -12.14 4.21
N ILE A 31 -9.13 -11.70 5.28
CA ILE A 31 -7.73 -11.27 5.27
C ILE A 31 -6.87 -12.50 4.96
N ASN A 32 -5.92 -12.35 4.03
CA ASN A 32 -4.96 -13.39 3.71
C ASN A 32 -4.29 -13.90 5.02
N PRO A 33 -4.17 -15.22 5.26
CA PRO A 33 -3.52 -15.79 6.43
C PRO A 33 -2.18 -15.12 6.79
N SER A 34 -1.39 -14.73 5.78
CA SER A 34 -0.09 -14.06 5.98
C SER A 34 -0.23 -12.68 6.66
N TYR A 35 -1.31 -11.94 6.38
CA TYR A 35 -1.59 -10.66 7.05
C TYR A 35 -2.14 -10.85 8.46
N ARG A 36 -2.82 -11.96 8.72
CA ARG A 36 -3.28 -12.34 10.07
C ARG A 36 -2.10 -12.69 10.96
N ASP A 37 -1.19 -13.55 10.48
CA ASP A 37 0.02 -13.93 11.23
C ASP A 37 0.89 -12.70 11.55
N LEU A 38 0.98 -11.76 10.61
CA LEU A 38 1.65 -10.47 10.82
C LEU A 38 0.96 -9.65 11.91
N ALA A 39 -0.37 -9.56 11.88
CA ALA A 39 -1.17 -8.82 12.85
C ALA A 39 -0.99 -9.37 14.26
N GLU A 40 -1.02 -10.68 14.41
CA GLU A 40 -0.84 -11.38 15.68
C GLU A 40 0.60 -11.25 16.20
N HIS A 41 1.60 -11.44 15.35
CA HIS A 41 3.00 -11.36 15.74
C HIS A 41 3.42 -9.97 16.23
N TYR A 42 2.90 -8.91 15.59
CA TYR A 42 3.27 -7.52 15.91
C TYR A 42 2.23 -6.78 16.76
N GLY A 43 1.13 -7.45 17.15
CA GLY A 43 0.05 -6.84 17.92
C GLY A 43 -0.63 -5.65 17.22
N VAL A 44 -0.74 -5.70 15.89
CA VAL A 44 -1.22 -4.60 15.04
C VAL A 44 -2.58 -4.92 14.43
N ALA A 45 -3.49 -3.93 14.41
CA ALA A 45 -4.77 -4.08 13.74
C ALA A 45 -4.63 -3.83 12.24
N VAL A 46 -4.97 -4.83 11.40
CA VAL A 46 -4.98 -4.69 9.93
C VAL A 46 -6.38 -4.35 9.44
N LEU A 47 -6.56 -3.13 8.93
CA LEU A 47 -7.83 -2.60 8.45
C LEU A 47 -7.74 -2.28 6.95
N PRO A 48 -8.10 -3.22 6.05
CA PRO A 48 -7.99 -2.97 4.62
C PRO A 48 -8.88 -1.79 4.17
N ALA A 49 -8.35 -0.95 3.28
CA ALA A 49 -9.10 0.15 2.68
C ALA A 49 -10.35 -0.39 1.96
N ARG A 50 -11.49 0.27 2.11
CA ARG A 50 -12.74 -0.23 1.51
C ARG A 50 -12.69 -0.07 -0.01
N SER A 51 -13.20 -1.09 -0.71
CA SER A 51 -13.33 -1.03 -2.16
C SER A 51 -14.15 0.20 -2.58
N ARG A 52 -13.66 0.93 -3.59
CA ARG A 52 -14.26 2.16 -4.14
C ARG A 52 -14.41 3.30 -3.13
N LYS A 53 -13.59 3.34 -2.07
CA LYS A 53 -13.51 4.46 -1.12
C LYS A 53 -12.10 5.05 -1.11
N PRO A 54 -11.77 5.95 -2.06
CA PRO A 54 -10.41 6.52 -2.21
C PRO A 54 -9.93 7.32 -0.99
N LYS A 55 -10.86 7.78 -0.14
CA LYS A 55 -10.51 8.57 1.07
C LYS A 55 -9.78 7.77 2.14
N ASP A 56 -9.92 6.45 2.17
CA ASP A 56 -9.32 5.59 3.22
C ASP A 56 -7.77 5.54 3.11
N LYS A 57 -7.22 5.85 1.93
CA LYS A 57 -5.76 5.87 1.66
C LYS A 57 -5.29 7.14 0.95
N ALA A 58 -6.04 8.24 1.04
CA ALA A 58 -5.79 9.48 0.30
C ALA A 58 -4.38 10.05 0.52
N LYS A 59 -3.83 9.96 1.74
CA LYS A 59 -2.46 10.44 2.03
C LYS A 59 -1.38 9.70 1.25
N VAL A 60 -1.55 8.38 1.10
CA VAL A 60 -0.62 7.54 0.33
C VAL A 60 -0.72 7.88 -1.16
N GLU A 61 -1.93 7.98 -1.69
CA GLU A 61 -2.16 8.34 -3.09
C GLU A 61 -1.56 9.70 -3.45
N VAL A 62 -1.76 10.71 -2.61
CA VAL A 62 -1.16 12.04 -2.81
C VAL A 62 0.37 11.96 -2.74
N GLY A 63 0.93 11.21 -1.78
CA GLY A 63 2.38 11.02 -1.68
C GLY A 63 2.98 10.39 -2.94
N VAL A 64 2.34 9.32 -3.45
CA VAL A 64 2.74 8.68 -4.71
C VAL A 64 2.68 9.66 -5.88
N GLN A 65 1.59 10.41 -6.02
CA GLN A 65 1.46 11.42 -7.07
C GLN A 65 2.56 12.49 -7.01
N VAL A 66 2.95 12.93 -5.82
CA VAL A 66 4.06 13.88 -5.67
C VAL A 66 5.36 13.24 -6.14
N VAL A 67 5.70 12.05 -5.65
CA VAL A 67 6.94 11.36 -6.04
C VAL A 67 7.00 11.12 -7.55
N GLU A 68 5.90 10.64 -8.15
CA GLU A 68 5.79 10.44 -9.61
C GLU A 68 6.03 11.73 -10.38
N ARG A 69 5.42 12.85 -9.97
CA ARG A 69 5.62 14.15 -10.62
C ARG A 69 7.07 14.62 -10.55
N TRP A 70 7.75 14.40 -9.42
CA TRP A 70 9.15 14.77 -9.26
C TRP A 70 10.06 13.93 -10.18
N ILE A 71 9.85 12.61 -10.23
CA ILE A 71 10.60 11.71 -11.12
C ILE A 71 10.37 12.10 -12.58
N LEU A 72 9.10 12.24 -12.99
CA LEU A 72 8.76 12.64 -14.36
C LEU A 72 9.31 14.02 -14.72
N ALA A 73 9.33 14.97 -13.79
CA ALA A 73 9.91 16.29 -14.05
C ALA A 73 11.41 16.24 -14.34
N VAL A 74 12.16 15.38 -13.65
CA VAL A 74 13.60 15.16 -13.91
C VAL A 74 13.80 14.43 -15.24
N LEU A 75 12.94 13.46 -15.56
CA LEU A 75 13.06 12.63 -16.75
C LEU A 75 12.38 13.21 -18.00
N ARG A 76 11.70 14.37 -17.91
CA ARG A 76 10.84 14.92 -18.98
C ARG A 76 11.52 15.14 -20.33
N ASN A 77 12.84 15.30 -20.34
CA ASN A 77 13.65 15.53 -21.54
C ASN A 77 14.49 14.32 -21.93
N ARG A 78 14.29 13.16 -21.29
CA ARG A 78 14.94 11.90 -21.63
C ARG A 78 13.94 11.00 -22.36
N GLN A 79 14.35 10.49 -23.52
CA GLN A 79 13.62 9.44 -24.21
C GLN A 79 14.28 8.11 -23.90
N PHE A 80 13.48 7.15 -23.47
CA PHE A 80 13.90 5.78 -23.22
C PHE A 80 13.43 4.93 -24.40
N PHE A 81 14.35 4.22 -25.05
CA PHE A 81 14.06 3.34 -26.18
C PHE A 81 13.98 1.87 -25.76
N SER A 82 14.35 1.58 -24.50
CA SER A 82 14.26 0.25 -23.91
C SER A 82 14.02 0.31 -22.39
N LEU A 83 13.51 -0.77 -21.81
CA LEU A 83 13.24 -0.86 -20.38
C LEU A 83 14.54 -0.83 -19.53
N GLY A 84 15.67 -1.22 -20.11
CA GLY A 84 16.97 -1.22 -19.43
C GLY A 84 17.61 0.16 -19.31
N GLU A 85 17.08 1.16 -20.02
CA GLU A 85 17.54 2.55 -19.93
C GLU A 85 16.83 3.35 -18.83
N LEU A 86 15.78 2.77 -18.22
CA LEU A 86 14.84 3.42 -17.29
C LEU A 86 15.32 3.43 -15.83
#